data_AF-A0A5Q3QBK4-F1
#
_entry.id   AF-A0A5Q3QBK4-F1
#
_cell.length_a   1.000
_cell.length_b   1.000
_cell.length_c   1.000
_cell.angle_alpha   90.00
_cell.angle_beta   90.00
_cell.angle_gamma   90.00
#
_symmetry.space_group_name_H-M   'P 1'
#
loop_
_entity.id
_entity.type
_entity.pdbx_description
1 polymer ?
#
loop_
_entity_poly.entity_id
_entity_poly.type
_entity_poly.pdbx_seq_one_letter_code
_entity_poly.pdbx_strand_id
1 'polypeptide(L)'
;MIDDAALFPPGDASVPEAVASHLEARDGTFGGLVGPMLCKASRLAELITELAKSKPARPVELSLVCDTGLGGVPKALSIIEGRTELLALRMVEMPAPSDVDDVWLERVSEFVPEDVVRVVEPRRGEGWLDGVKRVADYGCWPKLRCGGQTAESFPTVDVVADFLAVASTLEVPFKTTTGLHRAVRGADPETGFEQHGFLNLLVATAKSLTGGDVRGALANTDEAALTEQAEGLSQDAANAVRDVFSSYGSCSLSTPVDDLEELGLL
;
A
#
# COMPACT_ATOMS: atom_id res chain seq x y z
N MET A 1 -6.71 -3.18 5.38
CA MET A 1 -6.03 -3.30 4.06
C MET A 1 -5.86 -1.94 3.38
N ILE A 2 -6.70 -0.94 3.69
CA ILE A 2 -6.70 0.37 3.03
C ILE A 2 -5.81 1.31 3.84
N ASP A 3 -4.57 1.48 3.44
CA ASP A 3 -3.66 2.41 4.11
C ASP A 3 -3.99 3.84 3.68
N ASP A 4 -4.01 4.77 4.64
CA ASP A 4 -4.40 6.15 4.37
C ASP A 4 -3.22 6.94 3.78
N ALA A 5 -3.33 7.22 2.49
CA ALA A 5 -2.36 7.98 1.71
C ALA A 5 -2.86 9.40 1.36
N ALA A 6 -3.82 9.97 2.11
CA ALA A 6 -4.38 11.29 1.84
C ALA A 6 -3.32 12.41 1.77
N LEU A 7 -2.21 12.29 2.48
CA LEU A 7 -1.08 13.25 2.47
C LEU A 7 -0.18 13.18 1.22
N PHE A 8 -0.49 12.29 0.27
CA PHE A 8 0.31 12.05 -0.92
C PHE A 8 -0.50 12.37 -2.19
N PRO A 9 0.16 12.75 -3.29
CA PRO A 9 -0.53 12.93 -4.56
C PRO A 9 -1.26 11.66 -5.01
N PRO A 10 -2.43 11.78 -5.66
CA PRO A 10 -3.11 13.03 -6.03
C PRO A 10 -3.94 13.69 -4.91
N GLY A 11 -4.10 13.05 -3.74
CA GLY A 11 -4.93 13.58 -2.66
C GLY A 11 -4.41 14.89 -2.07
N ASP A 12 -3.11 14.94 -1.77
CA ASP A 12 -2.39 16.13 -1.26
C ASP A 12 -3.13 16.92 -0.16
N ALA A 13 -3.88 16.22 0.70
CA ALA A 13 -4.65 16.83 1.78
C ALA A 13 -3.72 17.56 2.78
N SER A 14 -4.27 18.57 3.44
CA SER A 14 -3.58 19.18 4.58
C SER A 14 -3.49 18.18 5.74
N VAL A 15 -2.49 18.32 6.63
CA VAL A 15 -2.40 17.45 7.82
C VAL A 15 -3.66 17.49 8.68
N PRO A 16 -4.27 18.66 8.97
CA PRO A 16 -5.52 18.72 9.74
C PRO A 16 -6.66 17.93 9.10
N GLU A 17 -6.86 18.06 7.79
CA GLU A 17 -7.91 17.33 7.06
C GLU A 17 -7.64 15.83 7.08
N ALA A 18 -6.42 15.41 6.77
CA ALA A 18 -6.06 14.00 6.75
C ALA A 18 -6.20 13.36 8.14
N VAL A 19 -5.77 14.04 9.21
CA VAL A 19 -5.94 13.54 10.59
C VAL A 19 -7.42 13.42 10.96
N ALA A 20 -8.24 14.43 10.65
CA ALA A 20 -9.66 14.39 10.96
C ALA A 20 -10.36 13.22 10.25
N SER A 21 -10.17 13.11 8.94
CA SER A 21 -10.75 12.03 8.12
C SER A 21 -10.26 10.65 8.55
N HIS A 22 -8.97 10.51 8.89
CA HIS A 22 -8.42 9.26 9.38
C HIS A 22 -9.10 8.81 10.67
N LEU A 23 -9.21 9.72 11.65
CA LEU A 23 -9.81 9.40 12.95
C LEU A 23 -11.29 9.06 12.82
N GLU A 24 -12.03 9.80 11.97
CA GLU A 24 -13.43 9.51 11.68
C GLU A 24 -13.61 8.14 11.02
N ALA A 25 -12.86 7.85 9.96
CA ALA A 25 -12.97 6.59 9.23
C ALA A 25 -12.59 5.38 10.10
N ARG A 26 -11.51 5.51 10.88
CA ARG A 26 -10.98 4.44 11.74
C ARG A 26 -11.92 4.10 12.90
N ASP A 27 -12.67 5.07 13.40
CA ASP A 27 -13.59 4.89 14.52
C ASP A 27 -15.05 4.69 14.04
N GLY A 28 -15.29 4.68 12.72
CA GLY A 28 -16.56 4.42 12.07
C GLY A 28 -16.88 2.94 11.82
N THR A 29 -18.01 2.67 11.15
CA THR A 29 -18.55 1.31 10.90
C THR A 29 -17.55 0.38 10.23
N PHE A 30 -16.82 0.88 9.23
CA PHE A 30 -15.84 0.12 8.45
C PHE A 30 -14.39 0.33 8.92
N GLY A 31 -14.20 0.77 10.17
CA GLY A 31 -12.89 1.04 10.75
C GLY A 31 -11.92 -0.14 10.70
N GLY A 32 -12.42 -1.38 10.62
CA GLY A 32 -11.61 -2.59 10.43
C GLY A 32 -10.93 -2.70 9.06
N LEU A 33 -11.36 -1.93 8.05
CA LEU A 33 -10.71 -1.87 6.74
C LEU A 33 -9.54 -0.89 6.71
N VAL A 34 -9.57 0.14 7.58
CA VAL A 34 -8.59 1.23 7.65
C VAL A 34 -7.26 0.70 8.20
N GLY A 35 -6.21 0.86 7.41
CA GLY A 35 -4.83 0.57 7.77
C GLY A 35 -4.09 1.79 8.32
N PRO A 36 -2.77 1.72 8.44
CA PRO A 36 -1.95 2.82 8.94
C PRO A 36 -2.05 4.09 8.10
N MET A 37 -1.88 5.24 8.75
CA MET A 37 -1.71 6.53 8.10
C MET A 37 -0.30 6.65 7.54
N LEU A 38 -0.16 6.96 6.25
CA LEU A 38 1.14 7.24 5.64
C LEU A 38 1.57 8.66 5.96
N CYS A 39 2.83 8.83 6.35
CA CYS A 39 3.42 10.15 6.57
C CYS A 39 4.86 10.19 6.07
N LYS A 40 5.22 11.23 5.31
CA LYS A 40 6.62 11.49 4.97
C LYS A 40 7.42 11.83 6.22
N ALA A 41 8.64 11.31 6.33
CA ALA A 41 9.54 11.64 7.42
C ALA A 41 9.76 13.15 7.57
N SER A 42 9.80 13.89 6.44
CA SER A 42 9.88 15.35 6.43
C SER A 42 8.68 16.08 7.05
N ARG A 43 7.50 15.45 7.08
CA ARG A 43 6.24 16.01 7.61
C ARG A 43 5.85 15.47 8.99
N LEU A 44 6.66 14.59 9.57
CA LEU A 44 6.37 13.93 10.84
C LEU A 44 6.09 14.92 11.99
N ALA A 45 6.84 16.01 12.08
CA ALA A 45 6.64 17.03 13.12
C ALA A 45 5.29 17.76 12.99
N GLU A 46 4.84 18.01 11.75
CA GLU A 46 3.55 18.60 11.45
C GLU A 46 2.43 17.66 11.89
N LEU A 47 2.53 16.37 11.54
CA LEU A 47 1.58 15.32 11.94
C LEU A 47 1.46 15.20 13.46
N ILE A 48 2.58 15.10 14.17
CA ILE A 48 2.59 14.98 15.64
C ILE A 48 1.91 16.19 16.29
N THR A 49 2.19 17.39 15.78
CA THR A 49 1.58 18.62 16.30
C THR A 49 0.07 18.59 16.18
N GLU A 50 -0.45 18.08 15.06
CA GLU A 50 -1.89 18.02 14.83
C GLU A 50 -2.58 16.90 15.62
N LEU A 51 -1.94 15.73 15.73
CA LEU A 51 -2.42 14.64 16.58
C LEU A 51 -2.49 15.06 18.06
N ALA A 52 -1.51 15.83 18.53
CA ALA A 52 -1.51 16.34 19.90
C ALA A 52 -2.69 17.29 20.18
N LYS A 53 -3.14 18.08 19.18
CA LYS A 53 -4.34 18.92 19.29
C LYS A 53 -5.61 18.08 19.27
N SER A 54 -5.65 17.09 18.38
CA SER A 54 -6.82 16.23 18.15
C SER A 54 -7.09 15.26 19.31
N LYS A 55 -6.05 14.91 20.10
CA LYS A 55 -6.13 14.04 21.28
C LYS A 55 -6.88 12.73 20.99
N PRO A 56 -6.36 11.90 20.05
CA PRO A 56 -7.03 10.66 19.69
C PRO A 56 -7.16 9.73 20.89
N ALA A 57 -8.25 8.96 20.96
CA ALA A 57 -8.50 8.04 22.08
C ALA A 57 -7.45 6.92 22.22
N ARG A 58 -6.73 6.63 21.14
CA ARG A 58 -5.64 5.66 21.05
C ARG A 58 -4.61 6.11 20.01
N PRO A 59 -3.34 5.66 20.11
CA PRO A 59 -2.31 5.99 19.14
C PRO A 59 -2.75 5.70 17.70
N VAL A 60 -2.34 6.56 16.77
CA VAL A 60 -2.56 6.37 15.33
C VAL A 60 -1.49 5.44 14.78
N GLU A 61 -1.93 4.39 14.09
CA GLU A 61 -1.02 3.50 13.39
C GLU A 61 -0.34 4.25 12.24
N LEU A 62 0.98 4.19 12.18
CA LEU A 62 1.80 4.98 11.26
C LEU A 62 2.56 4.08 10.29
N SER A 63 2.48 4.41 9.01
CA SER A 63 3.44 3.99 7.99
C SER A 63 4.34 5.17 7.63
N LEU A 64 5.60 5.12 8.05
CA LEU A 64 6.55 6.20 7.81
C LEU A 64 7.19 6.05 6.42
N VAL A 65 6.98 7.03 5.54
CA VAL A 65 7.60 7.07 4.21
C VAL A 65 8.90 7.87 4.27
N CYS A 66 10.03 7.22 3.98
CA CYS A 66 11.36 7.82 4.01
C CYS A 66 11.64 8.64 2.74
N ASP A 67 11.38 9.95 2.81
CA ASP A 67 11.69 10.91 1.75
C ASP A 67 12.99 11.70 2.00
N THR A 68 13.62 11.51 3.16
CA THR A 68 14.89 12.17 3.56
C THR A 68 16.12 11.28 3.36
N GLY A 69 15.97 10.14 2.67
CA GLY A 69 16.99 9.11 2.55
C GLY A 69 17.19 8.27 3.81
N LEU A 70 17.90 7.16 3.65
CA LEU A 70 18.02 6.11 4.66
C LEU A 70 18.68 6.60 5.98
N GLY A 71 19.64 7.53 5.90
CA GLY A 71 20.27 8.12 7.09
C GLY A 71 19.33 8.98 7.95
N GLY A 72 18.15 9.36 7.45
CA GLY A 72 17.13 10.07 8.22
C GLY A 72 16.27 9.16 9.09
N VAL A 73 16.28 7.84 8.86
CA VAL A 73 15.43 6.87 9.56
C VAL A 73 15.65 6.87 11.07
N PRO A 74 16.90 6.75 11.60
CA PRO A 74 17.11 6.71 13.04
C PRO A 74 16.57 7.93 13.78
N LYS A 75 16.66 9.11 13.17
CA LYS A 75 16.11 10.36 13.73
C LYS A 75 14.59 10.32 13.78
N ALA A 76 13.94 9.88 12.70
CA ALA A 76 12.49 9.78 12.65
C ALA A 76 11.96 8.76 13.67
N LEU A 77 12.63 7.61 13.81
CA LEU A 77 12.29 6.60 14.81
C LEU A 77 12.38 7.14 16.23
N SER A 78 13.47 7.82 16.58
CA SER A 78 13.64 8.45 17.89
C SER A 78 12.54 9.48 18.21
N ILE A 79 12.07 10.23 17.20
CA ILE A 79 10.94 11.16 17.36
C ILE A 79 9.64 10.40 17.66
N ILE A 80 9.38 9.28 16.96
CA ILE A 80 8.17 8.47 17.12
C ILE A 80 8.16 7.75 18.47
N GLU A 81 9.28 7.18 18.89
CA GLU A 81 9.46 6.55 20.21
C GLU A 81 9.16 7.53 21.35
N GLY A 82 9.50 8.80 21.18
CA GLY A 82 9.19 9.86 22.13
C GLY A 82 7.72 10.33 22.11
N ARG A 83 6.87 9.74 21.27
CA ARG A 83 5.45 10.11 21.06
C ARG A 83 4.54 8.88 20.95
N THR A 84 4.84 7.82 21.68
CA THR A 84 4.08 6.55 21.65
C THR A 84 2.64 6.69 22.15
N GLU A 85 2.32 7.76 22.88
CA GLU A 85 0.96 8.14 23.24
C GLU A 85 0.11 8.63 22.05
N LEU A 86 0.76 9.08 20.97
CA LEU A 86 0.11 9.58 19.75
C LEU A 86 0.28 8.64 18.57
N LEU A 87 1.40 7.93 18.48
CA LEU A 87 1.79 7.17 17.30
C LEU A 87 2.17 5.72 17.65
N ALA A 88 1.73 4.79 16.81
CA ALA A 88 2.17 3.40 16.81
C ALA A 88 2.81 3.10 15.45
N LEU A 89 4.14 3.04 15.38
CA LEU A 89 4.84 2.72 14.14
C LEU A 89 4.54 1.27 13.73
N ARG A 90 4.03 1.09 12.51
CA ARG A 90 3.74 -0.23 11.93
C ARG A 90 4.69 -0.56 10.78
N MET A 91 5.00 0.44 9.95
CA MET A 91 5.79 0.24 8.75
C MET A 91 6.79 1.38 8.55
N VAL A 92 7.92 1.08 7.92
CA VAL A 92 8.83 2.05 7.33
C VAL A 92 8.96 1.75 5.84
N GLU A 93 8.55 2.68 5.00
CA GLU A 93 8.55 2.54 3.55
C GLU A 93 9.63 3.40 2.90
N MET A 94 10.33 2.85 1.91
CA MET A 94 11.38 3.59 1.21
C MET A 94 11.46 3.24 -0.28
N PRO A 95 11.76 4.22 -1.15
CA PRO A 95 12.14 3.92 -2.52
C PRO A 95 13.50 3.24 -2.55
N ALA A 96 13.63 2.18 -3.34
CA ALA A 96 14.92 1.57 -3.59
C ALA A 96 15.83 2.51 -4.42
N PRO A 97 17.16 2.42 -4.26
CA PRO A 97 18.08 2.93 -5.26
C PRO A 97 17.87 2.20 -6.59
N SER A 98 18.44 2.73 -7.68
CA SER A 98 18.36 2.09 -9.00
C SER A 98 18.95 0.68 -9.00
N ASP A 99 20.07 0.51 -8.30
CA ASP A 99 20.72 -0.78 -8.10
C ASP A 99 20.52 -1.19 -6.63
N VAL A 100 19.45 -1.93 -6.35
CA VAL A 100 19.24 -2.50 -5.01
C VAL A 100 20.28 -3.59 -4.78
N ASP A 101 21.12 -3.43 -3.76
CA ASP A 101 22.17 -4.38 -3.40
C ASP A 101 22.07 -4.84 -1.94
N ASP A 102 22.80 -5.89 -1.65
CA ASP A 102 22.85 -6.55 -0.34
C ASP A 102 23.30 -5.56 0.75
N VAL A 103 24.29 -4.72 0.45
CA VAL A 103 24.82 -3.71 1.39
C VAL A 103 23.76 -2.68 1.77
N TRP A 104 22.96 -2.23 0.81
CA TRP A 104 21.87 -1.30 1.08
C TRP A 104 20.77 -1.95 1.91
N LEU A 105 20.38 -3.19 1.62
CA LEU A 105 19.35 -3.93 2.36
C LEU A 105 19.78 -4.32 3.78
N GLU A 106 21.06 -4.61 3.98
CA GLU A 106 21.66 -4.77 5.32
C GLU A 106 21.48 -3.49 6.14
N ARG A 107 21.77 -2.31 5.56
CA ARG A 107 21.56 -1.02 6.25
C ARG A 107 20.09 -0.75 6.55
N VAL A 108 19.17 -1.17 5.69
CA VAL A 108 17.73 -1.08 5.98
C VAL A 108 17.41 -1.90 7.23
N SER A 109 17.96 -3.10 7.34
CA SER A 109 17.77 -4.00 8.48
C SER A 109 18.45 -3.48 9.75
N GLU A 110 19.57 -2.76 9.64
CA GLU A 110 20.23 -2.12 10.79
C GLU A 110 19.44 -0.92 11.34
N PHE A 111 18.79 -0.14 10.46
CA PHE A 111 18.11 1.09 10.87
C PHE A 111 16.65 0.91 11.22
N VAL A 112 15.97 -0.10 10.69
CA VAL A 112 14.56 -0.36 10.97
C VAL A 112 14.44 -1.53 11.95
N PRO A 113 13.79 -1.36 13.11
CA PRO A 113 13.60 -2.42 14.10
C PRO A 113 12.94 -3.68 13.50
N GLU A 114 13.28 -4.85 14.04
CA GLU A 114 12.76 -6.14 13.55
C GLU A 114 11.24 -6.27 13.70
N ASP A 115 10.65 -5.61 14.69
CA ASP A 115 9.20 -5.60 14.95
C ASP A 115 8.43 -4.60 14.07
N VAL A 116 9.12 -3.83 13.25
CA VAL A 116 8.54 -2.88 12.29
C VAL A 116 8.64 -3.46 10.88
N VAL A 117 7.53 -3.43 10.14
CA VAL A 117 7.50 -3.92 8.75
C VAL A 117 8.34 -3.00 7.88
N ARG A 118 9.39 -3.56 7.28
CA ARG A 118 10.23 -2.90 6.28
C ARG A 118 9.57 -3.04 4.92
N VAL A 119 9.28 -1.93 4.26
CA VAL A 119 8.70 -1.92 2.92
C VAL A 119 9.66 -1.22 1.96
N VAL A 120 10.02 -1.89 0.88
CA VAL A 120 10.91 -1.33 -0.15
C VAL A 120 10.19 -1.30 -1.48
N GLU A 121 10.32 -0.19 -2.22
CA GLU A 121 9.80 -0.05 -3.58
C GLU A 121 10.94 -0.21 -4.61
N PRO A 122 11.16 -1.43 -5.16
CA PRO A 122 12.07 -1.63 -6.29
C PRO A 122 11.68 -0.75 -7.47
N ARG A 123 12.68 -0.13 -8.10
CA ARG A 123 12.43 0.67 -9.31
C ARG A 123 12.15 -0.26 -10.48
N ARG A 124 11.05 -0.03 -11.19
CA ARG A 124 10.76 -0.72 -12.46
C ARG A 124 11.82 -0.36 -13.51
N GLY A 125 12.24 -1.36 -14.27
CA GLY A 125 13.33 -1.25 -15.24
C GLY A 125 13.91 -2.61 -15.59
N GLU A 126 15.09 -2.65 -16.22
CA GLU A 126 15.78 -3.91 -16.46
C GLU A 126 16.14 -4.60 -15.12
N GLY A 127 15.92 -5.91 -15.01
CA GLY A 127 16.27 -6.70 -13.81
C GLY A 127 15.42 -6.43 -12.56
N TRP A 128 14.40 -5.59 -12.61
CA TRP A 128 13.66 -5.14 -11.42
C TRP A 128 12.98 -6.27 -10.63
N LEU A 129 12.54 -7.34 -11.30
CA LEU A 129 11.94 -8.52 -10.65
C LEU A 129 12.95 -9.29 -9.80
N ASP A 130 14.23 -9.29 -10.14
CA ASP A 130 15.28 -9.84 -9.27
C ASP A 130 15.52 -8.92 -8.06
N GLY A 131 15.35 -7.60 -8.24
CA GLY A 131 15.29 -6.66 -7.13
C GLY A 131 14.12 -6.92 -6.18
N VAL A 132 12.94 -7.30 -6.70
CA VAL A 132 11.78 -7.72 -5.90
C VAL A 132 12.11 -8.94 -5.05
N LYS A 133 12.71 -9.98 -5.63
CA LYS A 133 13.15 -11.18 -4.89
C LYS A 133 14.16 -10.84 -3.81
N ARG A 134 15.19 -10.05 -4.16
CA ARG A 134 16.24 -9.64 -3.21
C ARG A 134 15.67 -8.87 -2.02
N VAL A 135 14.71 -7.97 -2.25
CA VAL A 135 14.00 -7.27 -1.17
C VAL A 135 13.33 -8.27 -0.22
N ALA A 136 12.66 -9.28 -0.76
CA ALA A 136 12.02 -10.31 0.05
C ALA A 136 12.99 -11.24 0.78
N ASP A 137 14.13 -11.57 0.17
CA ASP A 137 15.18 -12.39 0.81
C ASP A 137 15.74 -11.72 2.08
N TYR A 138 15.66 -10.39 2.16
CA TYR A 138 16.01 -9.60 3.35
C TYR A 138 14.83 -9.36 4.31
N GLY A 139 13.71 -10.07 4.12
CA GLY A 139 12.51 -9.97 4.95
C GLY A 139 11.72 -8.66 4.76
N CYS A 140 12.03 -7.88 3.73
CA CYS A 140 11.33 -6.64 3.44
C CYS A 140 10.16 -6.90 2.49
N TRP A 141 9.02 -6.25 2.70
CA TRP A 141 7.87 -6.34 1.81
C TRP A 141 8.14 -5.57 0.52
N PRO A 142 8.04 -6.22 -0.66
CA PRO A 142 8.08 -5.51 -1.92
C PRO A 142 6.85 -4.60 -2.07
N LYS A 143 7.07 -3.38 -2.54
CA LYS A 143 6.01 -2.42 -2.87
C LYS A 143 5.98 -2.16 -4.36
N LEU A 144 4.79 -2.30 -4.95
CA LEU A 144 4.52 -1.92 -6.33
C LEU A 144 3.73 -0.62 -6.40
N ARG A 145 4.27 0.38 -7.08
CA ARG A 145 3.53 1.59 -7.44
C ARG A 145 2.59 1.34 -8.62
N CYS A 146 1.31 1.62 -8.42
CA CYS A 146 0.25 1.42 -9.43
C CYS A 146 -0.29 2.72 -10.04
N GLY A 147 0.27 3.88 -9.66
CA GLY A 147 -0.08 5.17 -10.26
C GLY A 147 0.86 6.30 -9.86
N GLY A 148 0.64 7.48 -10.44
CA GLY A 148 1.43 8.68 -10.18
C GLY A 148 1.05 9.82 -11.12
N GLN A 149 1.93 10.81 -11.24
CA GLN A 149 1.67 12.00 -12.08
C GLN A 149 2.05 11.79 -13.56
N THR A 150 2.73 10.69 -13.90
CA THR A 150 3.16 10.40 -15.26
C THR A 150 2.59 9.07 -15.75
N ALA A 151 2.41 8.92 -17.06
CA ALA A 151 1.90 7.69 -17.66
C ALA A 151 2.75 6.46 -17.30
N GLU A 152 4.08 6.63 -17.19
CA GLU A 152 5.00 5.54 -16.83
C GLU A 152 4.76 5.04 -15.40
N SER A 153 4.13 5.84 -14.53
CA SER A 153 3.81 5.47 -13.15
C SER A 153 2.68 4.45 -13.06
N PHE A 154 1.89 4.25 -14.12
CA PHE A 154 0.82 3.27 -14.21
C PHE A 154 1.33 1.99 -14.88
N PRO A 155 1.56 0.90 -14.13
CA PRO A 155 2.06 -0.36 -14.69
C PRO A 155 1.01 -0.99 -15.61
N THR A 156 1.45 -1.61 -16.71
CA THR A 156 0.54 -2.37 -17.59
C THR A 156 0.05 -3.65 -16.91
N VAL A 157 -0.95 -4.30 -17.51
CA VAL A 157 -1.40 -5.65 -17.08
C VAL A 157 -0.23 -6.64 -17.02
N ASP A 158 0.65 -6.63 -18.01
CA ASP A 158 1.81 -7.54 -18.03
C ASP A 158 2.79 -7.26 -16.88
N VAL A 159 3.07 -5.98 -16.60
CA VAL A 159 3.97 -5.60 -15.49
C VAL A 159 3.41 -6.07 -14.15
N VAL A 160 2.10 -5.92 -13.91
CA VAL A 160 1.47 -6.38 -12.67
C VAL A 160 1.41 -7.92 -12.62
N ALA A 161 1.11 -8.58 -13.74
CA ALA A 161 1.06 -10.04 -13.80
C ALA A 161 2.44 -10.67 -13.53
N ASP A 162 3.50 -10.12 -14.11
CA ASP A 162 4.88 -10.59 -13.90
C ASP A 162 5.35 -10.32 -12.46
N PHE A 163 4.92 -9.20 -11.86
CA PHE A 163 5.13 -8.93 -10.45
C PHE A 163 4.43 -9.98 -9.57
N LEU A 164 3.14 -10.27 -9.81
CA LEU A 164 2.39 -11.25 -9.02
C LEU A 164 2.97 -12.67 -9.16
N ALA A 165 3.47 -13.02 -10.34
CA ALA A 165 4.15 -14.31 -10.57
C ALA A 165 5.40 -14.48 -9.71
N VAL A 166 6.09 -13.39 -9.35
CA VAL A 166 7.21 -13.40 -8.41
C VAL A 166 6.71 -13.27 -6.98
N ALA A 167 5.90 -12.26 -6.68
CA ALA A 167 5.47 -11.90 -5.33
C ALA A 167 4.67 -13.00 -4.63
N SER A 168 3.85 -13.75 -5.38
CA SER A 168 3.06 -14.86 -4.82
C SER A 168 3.87 -16.09 -4.41
N THR A 169 5.16 -16.15 -4.77
CA THR A 169 6.07 -17.23 -4.37
C THR A 169 7.02 -16.83 -3.24
N LEU A 170 6.93 -15.59 -2.74
CA LEU A 170 7.82 -15.08 -1.68
C LEU A 170 7.28 -15.44 -0.30
N GLU A 171 8.18 -15.52 0.68
CA GLU A 171 7.82 -15.77 2.09
C GLU A 171 7.37 -14.51 2.84
N VAL A 172 7.32 -13.37 2.14
CA VAL A 172 6.84 -12.09 2.67
C VAL A 172 5.68 -11.57 1.83
N PRO A 173 4.72 -10.87 2.45
CA PRO A 173 3.69 -10.16 1.72
C PRO A 173 4.24 -9.03 0.84
N PHE A 174 3.44 -8.61 -0.13
CA PHE A 174 3.65 -7.38 -0.85
C PHE A 174 2.54 -6.36 -0.53
N LYS A 175 2.82 -5.11 -0.86
CA LYS A 175 1.79 -4.05 -0.89
C LYS A 175 1.83 -3.26 -2.18
N THR A 176 0.75 -2.56 -2.47
CA THR A 176 0.72 -1.60 -3.57
C THR A 176 0.54 -0.17 -3.07
N THR A 177 0.84 0.81 -3.91
CA THR A 177 0.63 2.22 -3.55
C THR A 177 0.24 3.04 -4.77
N THR A 178 -0.64 4.01 -4.55
CA THR A 178 -1.14 4.97 -5.56
C THR A 178 -1.89 4.30 -6.72
N GLY A 179 -2.93 4.95 -7.26
CA GLY A 179 -3.57 4.54 -8.51
C GLY A 179 -4.60 3.42 -8.40
N LEU A 180 -4.95 2.96 -7.19
CA LEU A 180 -6.04 2.00 -6.96
C LEU A 180 -7.26 2.71 -6.37
N HIS A 181 -7.78 3.72 -7.10
CA HIS A 181 -8.84 4.60 -6.61
C HIS A 181 -10.25 4.00 -6.71
N ARG A 182 -10.43 3.01 -7.58
CA ARG A 182 -11.70 2.34 -7.84
C ARG A 182 -11.59 0.84 -7.60
N ALA A 183 -12.71 0.17 -7.35
CA ALA A 183 -12.73 -1.28 -7.23
C ALA A 183 -12.33 -1.96 -8.54
N VAL A 184 -12.83 -1.45 -9.67
CA VAL A 184 -12.65 -2.04 -10.99
C VAL A 184 -11.79 -1.16 -11.89
N ARG A 185 -10.97 -1.81 -12.72
CA ARG A 185 -10.08 -1.21 -13.70
C ARG A 185 -10.86 -0.29 -14.64
N GLY A 186 -10.30 0.89 -14.91
CA GLY A 186 -10.88 1.85 -15.84
C GLY A 186 -9.92 2.98 -16.19
N ALA A 187 -10.30 3.78 -17.18
CA ALA A 187 -9.60 5.02 -17.50
C ALA A 187 -10.04 6.12 -16.53
N ASP A 188 -9.08 6.83 -15.97
CA ASP A 188 -9.32 8.05 -15.21
C ASP A 188 -9.96 9.12 -16.12
N PRO A 189 -11.14 9.67 -15.77
CA PRO A 189 -11.85 10.60 -16.66
C PRO A 189 -11.11 11.91 -16.94
N GLU A 190 -10.22 12.35 -16.04
CA GLU A 190 -9.51 13.63 -16.16
C GLU A 190 -8.22 13.50 -16.96
N THR A 191 -7.44 12.46 -16.68
CA THR A 191 -6.11 12.23 -17.26
C THR A 191 -6.12 11.25 -18.43
N GLY A 192 -7.15 10.41 -18.54
CA GLY A 192 -7.24 9.30 -19.49
C GLY A 192 -6.28 8.15 -19.18
N PHE A 193 -5.60 8.16 -18.03
CA PHE A 193 -4.71 7.08 -17.65
C PHE A 193 -5.49 5.83 -17.26
N GLU A 194 -5.09 4.70 -17.80
CA GLU A 194 -5.63 3.40 -17.43
C GLU A 194 -5.15 3.01 -16.03
N GLN A 195 -6.08 2.83 -15.09
CA GLN A 195 -5.82 2.50 -13.70
C GLN A 195 -6.34 1.10 -13.39
N HIS A 196 -5.56 0.31 -12.64
CA HIS A 196 -6.05 -0.96 -12.11
C HIS A 196 -7.04 -0.72 -10.98
N GLY A 197 -8.01 -1.62 -10.84
CA GLY A 197 -8.89 -1.64 -9.68
C GLY A 197 -8.30 -2.43 -8.51
N PHE A 198 -8.60 -2.07 -7.27
CA PHE A 198 -8.13 -2.87 -6.12
C PHE A 198 -8.78 -4.27 -6.11
N LEU A 199 -10.01 -4.42 -6.60
CA LEU A 199 -10.68 -5.71 -6.74
C LEU A 199 -10.03 -6.56 -7.83
N ASN A 200 -9.60 -5.94 -8.94
CA ASN A 200 -8.79 -6.63 -9.95
C ASN A 200 -7.53 -7.23 -9.34
N LEU A 201 -6.82 -6.48 -8.48
CA LEU A 201 -5.61 -6.97 -7.82
C LEU A 201 -5.89 -8.10 -6.83
N LEU A 202 -6.99 -8.02 -6.06
CA LEU A 202 -7.41 -9.09 -5.15
C LEU A 202 -7.72 -10.38 -5.91
N VAL A 203 -8.55 -10.30 -6.96
CA VAL A 203 -8.91 -11.45 -7.80
C VAL A 203 -7.67 -11.98 -8.54
N ALA A 204 -6.83 -11.11 -9.09
CA ALA A 204 -5.60 -11.52 -9.77
C ALA A 204 -4.61 -12.21 -8.83
N THR A 205 -4.50 -11.75 -7.58
CA THR A 205 -3.70 -12.43 -6.55
C THR A 205 -4.26 -13.81 -6.25
N ALA A 206 -5.59 -13.95 -6.13
CA ALA A 206 -6.23 -15.24 -5.96
C ALA A 206 -5.92 -16.18 -7.13
N LYS A 207 -6.04 -15.70 -8.38
CA LYS A 207 -5.67 -16.47 -9.57
C LYS A 207 -4.20 -16.86 -9.56
N SER A 208 -3.29 -15.99 -9.12
CA SER A 208 -1.87 -16.29 -9.03
C SER A 208 -1.60 -17.47 -8.08
N LEU A 209 -2.26 -17.47 -6.91
CA LEU A 209 -2.11 -18.54 -5.91
C LEU A 209 -2.70 -19.89 -6.37
N THR A 210 -3.70 -19.86 -7.26
CA THR A 210 -4.36 -21.08 -7.77
C THR A 210 -3.91 -21.50 -9.17
N GLY A 211 -2.96 -20.79 -9.80
CA GLY A 211 -2.53 -21.04 -11.19
C GLY A 211 -3.57 -20.70 -12.26
N GLY A 212 -4.45 -19.73 -12.00
CA GLY A 212 -5.48 -19.24 -12.91
C GLY A 212 -5.02 -18.10 -13.82
N ASP A 213 -5.96 -17.51 -14.57
CA ASP A 213 -5.67 -16.39 -15.49
C ASP A 213 -5.53 -15.04 -14.76
N VAL A 214 -4.31 -14.73 -14.35
CA VAL A 214 -3.94 -13.46 -13.71
C VAL A 214 -4.16 -12.27 -14.63
N ARG A 215 -3.79 -12.38 -15.92
CA ARG A 215 -3.88 -11.27 -16.88
C ARG A 215 -5.33 -10.94 -17.20
N GLY A 216 -6.17 -11.95 -17.36
CA GLY A 216 -7.62 -11.78 -17.54
C GLY A 216 -8.26 -11.06 -16.36
N ALA A 217 -7.93 -11.46 -15.12
CA ALA A 217 -8.44 -10.79 -13.92
C ALA A 217 -7.99 -9.32 -13.85
N LEU A 218 -6.72 -9.03 -14.16
CA LEU A 218 -6.21 -7.67 -14.18
C LEU A 218 -6.85 -6.81 -15.27
N ALA A 219 -7.08 -7.35 -16.47
CA ALA A 219 -7.64 -6.60 -17.60
C ALA A 219 -9.16 -6.43 -17.53
N ASN A 220 -9.85 -7.13 -16.64
CA ASN A 220 -11.31 -7.16 -16.58
C ASN A 220 -11.89 -5.80 -16.15
N THR A 221 -12.86 -5.30 -16.91
CA THR A 221 -13.63 -4.07 -16.60
C THR A 221 -15.09 -4.37 -16.30
N ASP A 222 -15.50 -5.64 -16.26
CA ASP A 222 -16.85 -6.08 -15.93
C ASP A 222 -16.98 -6.25 -14.42
N GLU A 223 -17.72 -5.32 -13.80
CA GLU A 223 -18.00 -5.27 -12.36
C GLU A 223 -18.71 -6.52 -11.86
N ALA A 224 -19.70 -7.03 -12.59
CA ALA A 224 -20.45 -8.20 -12.18
C ALA A 224 -19.56 -9.46 -12.22
N ALA A 225 -18.75 -9.61 -13.27
CA ALA A 225 -17.85 -10.74 -13.39
C ALA A 225 -16.71 -10.73 -12.35
N LEU A 226 -16.22 -9.55 -11.92
CA LEU A 226 -15.23 -9.46 -10.83
C LEU A 226 -15.86 -9.73 -9.47
N THR A 227 -17.07 -9.23 -9.24
CA THR A 227 -17.84 -9.47 -8.01
C THR A 227 -18.11 -10.95 -7.81
N GLU A 228 -18.63 -11.64 -8.83
CA GLU A 228 -18.87 -13.09 -8.78
C GLU A 228 -17.58 -13.87 -8.47
N GLN A 229 -16.45 -13.46 -9.05
CA GLN A 229 -15.16 -14.10 -8.77
C GLN A 229 -14.67 -13.87 -7.34
N ALA A 230 -14.93 -12.68 -6.78
CA ALA A 230 -14.57 -12.35 -5.41
C ALA A 230 -15.46 -13.09 -4.40
N GLU A 231 -16.78 -13.12 -4.61
CA GLU A 231 -17.73 -13.88 -3.79
C GLU A 231 -17.51 -15.39 -3.87
N GLY A 232 -17.02 -15.88 -5.01
CA GLY A 232 -16.67 -17.28 -5.21
C GLY A 232 -15.44 -17.74 -4.41
N LEU A 233 -14.69 -16.84 -3.77
CA LEU A 233 -13.55 -17.21 -2.92
C LEU A 233 -14.04 -17.80 -1.60
N SER A 234 -13.51 -18.97 -1.23
CA SER A 234 -13.68 -19.48 0.13
C SER A 234 -13.02 -18.54 1.14
N GLN A 235 -13.45 -18.60 2.40
CA GLN A 235 -12.83 -17.80 3.46
C GLN A 235 -11.31 -18.05 3.58
N ASP A 236 -10.88 -19.30 3.43
CA ASP A 236 -9.46 -19.66 3.47
C ASP A 236 -8.69 -19.07 2.27
N ALA A 237 -9.29 -19.09 1.08
CA ALA A 237 -8.69 -18.47 -0.11
C ALA A 237 -8.62 -16.95 0.04
N ALA A 238 -9.67 -16.31 0.56
CA ALA A 238 -9.68 -14.88 0.83
C ALA A 238 -8.63 -14.49 1.88
N ASN A 239 -8.45 -15.30 2.93
CA ASN A 239 -7.38 -15.08 3.92
C ASN A 239 -5.99 -15.23 3.29
N ALA A 240 -5.75 -16.29 2.50
CA ALA A 240 -4.49 -16.49 1.80
C ALA A 240 -4.15 -15.33 0.83
N VAL A 241 -5.17 -14.76 0.15
CA VAL A 241 -4.99 -13.56 -0.67
C VAL A 241 -4.54 -12.38 0.17
N ARG A 242 -5.16 -12.14 1.33
CA ARG A 242 -4.79 -11.04 2.24
C ARG A 242 -3.44 -11.25 2.93
N ASP A 243 -3.03 -12.50 3.13
CA ASP A 243 -1.71 -12.83 3.67
C ASP A 243 -0.59 -12.52 2.67
N VAL A 244 -0.88 -12.56 1.36
CA VAL A 244 0.10 -12.26 0.30
C VAL A 244 0.01 -10.81 -0.16
N PHE A 245 -1.20 -10.30 -0.39
CA PHE A 245 -1.47 -8.89 -0.71
C PHE A 245 -2.02 -8.18 0.52
N SER A 246 -1.14 -7.68 1.37
CA SER A 246 -1.51 -7.19 2.72
C SER A 246 -2.23 -5.85 2.73
N SER A 247 -1.80 -4.91 1.89
CA SER A 247 -2.38 -3.57 1.88
C SER A 247 -2.16 -2.82 0.58
N TYR A 248 -2.95 -1.76 0.40
CA TYR A 248 -2.77 -0.76 -0.64
C TYR A 248 -3.02 0.64 -0.11
N GLY A 249 -2.31 1.63 -0.66
CA GLY A 249 -2.53 3.03 -0.31
C GLY A 249 -3.69 3.65 -1.09
N SER A 250 -4.60 4.33 -0.38
CA SER A 250 -5.68 5.12 -0.98
C SER A 250 -5.66 6.56 -0.48
N CYS A 251 -5.93 7.52 -1.37
CA CYS A 251 -6.08 8.94 -0.98
C CYS A 251 -7.44 9.25 -0.36
N SER A 252 -8.39 8.32 -0.43
CA SER A 252 -9.73 8.41 0.16
C SER A 252 -10.05 7.11 0.89
N LEU A 253 -10.50 7.21 2.13
CA LEU A 253 -10.91 6.04 2.92
C LEU A 253 -12.37 5.67 2.70
N SER A 254 -13.21 6.58 2.21
CA SER A 254 -14.61 6.29 1.89
C SER A 254 -14.77 5.65 0.52
N THR A 255 -14.02 6.11 -0.49
CA THR A 255 -14.23 5.68 -1.88
C THR A 255 -14.13 4.15 -2.07
N PRO A 256 -13.15 3.44 -1.49
CA PRO A 256 -13.13 1.99 -1.61
C PRO A 256 -14.27 1.30 -0.87
N VAL A 257 -14.79 1.90 0.20
CA VAL A 257 -15.97 1.40 0.92
C VAL A 257 -17.21 1.59 0.06
N ASP A 258 -17.41 2.80 -0.47
CA ASP A 258 -18.53 3.13 -1.35
C ASP A 258 -18.60 2.16 -2.55
N ASP A 259 -17.45 1.90 -3.19
CA ASP A 259 -17.38 0.95 -4.31
C ASP A 259 -17.71 -0.49 -3.89
N LEU A 260 -17.25 -0.92 -2.71
CA LEU A 260 -17.57 -2.27 -2.22
C LEU A 260 -19.05 -2.39 -1.83
N GLU A 261 -19.65 -1.34 -1.28
CA GLU A 261 -21.10 -1.30 -1.00
C GLU A 261 -21.92 -1.34 -2.30
N GLU A 262 -21.53 -0.55 -3.31
CA GLU A 262 -22.17 -0.55 -4.63
C GLU A 262 -22.10 -1.93 -5.32
N LEU A 263 -21.00 -2.66 -5.12
CA LEU A 263 -20.80 -4.02 -5.62
C LEU A 263 -21.43 -5.10 -4.71
N GLY A 264 -21.96 -4.75 -3.53
CA GLY A 264 -22.58 -5.69 -2.59
C GLY A 264 -21.60 -6.62 -1.86
N LEU A 265 -20.34 -6.19 -1.71
CA LEU A 265 -19.25 -6.98 -1.13
C LEU A 265 -18.99 -6.70 0.37
N LEU A 266 -19.85 -5.91 1.03
CA LEU A 266 -19.78 -5.55 2.46
C LEU A 266 -21.07 -5.90 3.23
#